data_AF-A0A524JMB8-F1
#
_entry.id   AF-A0A524JMB8-F1
#
_cell.length_a   1.000
_cell.length_b   1.000
_cell.length_c   1.000
_cell.angle_alpha   90.00
_cell.angle_beta   90.00
_cell.angle_gamma   90.00
#
_symmetry.space_group_name_H-M   'P 1'
#
loop_
_entity.id
_entity.type
_entity.pdbx_description
1 polymer ?
#
loop_
_entity_poly.entity_id
_entity_poly.type
_entity_poly.pdbx_seq_one_letter_code
_entity_poly.pdbx_strand_id
1 'polypeptide(L)'
;MSQPPNKSQILEAPFLQANLSPLAFRFSAKHYYKCKQDFICPDKFSVVPYFLLCRSIELSIKARHLKQVRQKTVKDSYGHNLMKAYTALKPKDRILSETELKVLKEADDIYHDKGFEYFVPEHAMRGYKNFPDLIVLDQIANFCKSLETPEN
;
A
#
# COMPACT_ATOMS: atom_id res chain seq x y z
N MET A 1 48.72 -46.34 -19.64
CA MET A 1 48.20 -44.96 -19.63
C MET A 1 46.71 -45.03 -19.35
N SER A 2 46.25 -44.57 -18.17
CA SER A 2 44.83 -44.48 -17.86
C SER A 2 44.57 -43.11 -17.22
N GLN A 3 43.77 -42.26 -17.88
CA GLN A 3 43.31 -41.01 -17.29
C GLN A 3 42.31 -41.30 -16.16
N PRO A 4 42.36 -40.60 -15.02
CA PRO A 4 41.37 -40.75 -13.96
C PRO A 4 40.04 -40.09 -14.36
N PRO A 5 38.90 -40.57 -13.82
CA PRO A 5 37.58 -40.11 -14.22
C PRO A 5 37.35 -38.65 -13.84
N ASN A 6 36.74 -37.91 -14.76
CA ASN A 6 36.31 -36.53 -14.58
C ASN A 6 35.25 -36.46 -13.46
N LYS A 7 35.63 -35.92 -12.30
CA LYS A 7 34.69 -35.59 -11.22
C LYS A 7 33.91 -34.34 -11.61
N SER A 8 32.89 -34.51 -12.44
CA SER A 8 31.89 -33.46 -12.61
C SER A 8 31.02 -33.41 -11.35
N GLN A 9 31.17 -32.32 -10.58
CA GLN A 9 30.24 -31.97 -9.53
C GLN A 9 29.15 -31.12 -10.18
N ILE A 10 28.06 -31.77 -10.59
CA ILE A 10 26.87 -31.08 -11.10
C ILE A 10 26.06 -30.65 -9.88
N LEU A 11 26.03 -29.35 -9.60
CA LEU A 11 25.15 -28.76 -8.61
C LEU A 11 23.87 -28.31 -9.31
N GLU A 12 22.84 -29.15 -9.30
CA GLU A 12 21.50 -28.73 -9.70
C GLU A 12 20.89 -27.94 -8.54
N ALA A 13 20.86 -26.61 -8.67
CA ALA A 13 20.10 -25.75 -7.78
C ALA A 13 18.68 -25.62 -8.34
N PRO A 14 17.68 -26.40 -7.87
CA PRO A 14 16.31 -26.22 -8.31
C PRO A 14 15.88 -24.77 -8.04
N PHE A 15 15.42 -24.09 -9.08
CA PHE A 15 15.07 -22.67 -9.16
C PHE A 15 14.57 -22.08 -7.82
N LEU A 16 15.33 -21.12 -7.28
CA LEU A 16 14.90 -20.31 -6.14
C LEU A 16 13.64 -19.51 -6.52
N GLN A 17 12.51 -19.82 -5.89
CA GLN A 17 11.29 -19.01 -6.00
C GLN A 17 11.26 -17.95 -4.90
N ALA A 18 11.67 -16.72 -5.21
CA ALA A 18 11.56 -15.58 -4.30
C ALA A 18 10.29 -14.76 -4.59
N ASN A 19 9.46 -14.51 -3.58
CA ASN A 19 8.30 -13.62 -3.71
C ASN A 19 8.74 -12.15 -3.57
N LEU A 20 8.91 -11.47 -4.69
CA LEU A 20 9.30 -10.04 -4.73
C LEU A 20 8.12 -9.06 -4.59
N SER A 21 6.88 -9.57 -4.56
CA SER A 21 5.67 -8.74 -4.50
C SER A 21 5.63 -7.79 -3.30
N PRO A 22 5.99 -8.19 -2.06
CA PRO A 22 6.03 -7.27 -0.92
C PRO A 22 6.94 -6.07 -1.17
N LEU A 23 8.12 -6.33 -1.74
CA LEU A 23 9.12 -5.30 -2.04
C LEU A 23 8.64 -4.33 -3.13
N ALA A 24 8.06 -4.87 -4.20
CA ALA A 24 7.52 -4.05 -5.29
C ALA A 24 6.36 -3.15 -4.83
N PHE A 25 5.45 -3.68 -4.02
CA PHE A 25 4.33 -2.90 -3.46
C PHE A 25 4.83 -1.80 -2.54
N ARG A 26 5.83 -2.10 -1.72
CA ARG A 26 6.50 -1.12 -0.87
C ARG A 26 7.15 0.01 -1.65
N PHE A 27 7.95 -0.30 -2.67
CA PHE A 27 8.58 0.75 -3.47
C PHE A 27 7.55 1.63 -4.15
N SER A 28 6.49 1.01 -4.69
CA SER A 28 5.37 1.73 -5.27
C SER A 28 4.70 2.66 -4.24
N ALA A 29 4.44 2.18 -3.01
CA ALA A 29 3.88 3.01 -1.93
C ALA A 29 4.77 4.24 -1.63
N LYS A 30 6.09 4.03 -1.54
CA LYS A 30 7.07 5.11 -1.34
C LYS A 30 7.02 6.13 -2.49
N HIS A 31 6.89 5.69 -3.74
CA HIS A 31 6.75 6.59 -4.89
C HIS A 31 5.46 7.40 -4.83
N TYR A 32 4.30 6.78 -4.56
CA TYR A 32 3.03 7.50 -4.42
C TYR A 32 3.09 8.56 -3.31
N TYR A 33 3.67 8.21 -2.15
CA TYR A 33 3.88 9.17 -1.07
C TYR A 33 4.79 10.32 -1.49
N LYS A 34 5.91 10.03 -2.16
CA LYS A 34 6.82 11.06 -2.68
C LYS A 34 6.12 11.97 -3.69
N CYS A 35 5.32 11.42 -4.60
CA CYS A 35 4.49 12.21 -5.52
C CYS A 35 3.55 13.15 -4.76
N LYS A 36 2.93 12.71 -3.65
CA LYS A 36 2.14 13.62 -2.82
C LYS A 36 2.98 14.74 -2.23
N GLN A 37 4.17 14.42 -1.71
CA GLN A 37 5.05 15.42 -1.10
C GLN A 37 5.49 16.50 -2.09
N ASP A 38 5.71 16.11 -3.34
CA ASP A 38 6.15 17.02 -4.41
C ASP A 38 4.98 17.67 -5.16
N PHE A 39 3.74 17.27 -4.87
CA PHE A 39 2.55 17.78 -5.55
C PHE A 39 2.25 19.22 -5.13
N ILE A 40 2.23 20.12 -6.11
CA ILE A 40 1.79 21.51 -5.96
C ILE A 40 0.42 21.62 -6.59
N CYS A 41 -0.59 21.94 -5.79
CA CYS A 41 -1.96 22.07 -6.28
C CYS A 41 -2.09 23.33 -7.15
N PRO A 42 -2.50 23.22 -8.43
CA PRO A 42 -2.69 24.39 -9.29
C PRO A 42 -3.96 25.18 -8.94
N ASP A 43 -4.90 24.54 -8.24
CA ASP A 43 -6.22 25.07 -7.93
C ASP A 43 -6.47 25.19 -6.42
N LYS A 44 -7.62 25.75 -6.03
CA LYS A 44 -8.04 25.83 -4.61
C LYS A 44 -8.32 24.46 -3.99
N PHE A 45 -8.63 23.46 -4.81
CA PHE A 45 -8.95 22.11 -4.36
C PHE A 45 -8.49 21.09 -5.40
N SER A 46 -7.98 19.95 -4.92
CA SER A 46 -7.66 18.81 -5.77
C SER A 46 -7.91 17.51 -5.03
N VAL A 47 -8.49 16.53 -5.72
CA VAL A 47 -8.63 15.15 -5.22
C VAL A 47 -7.31 14.37 -5.29
N VAL A 48 -6.31 14.88 -6.03
CA VAL A 48 -5.05 14.18 -6.31
C VAL A 48 -4.28 13.82 -5.04
N PRO A 49 -4.08 14.72 -4.05
CA PRO A 49 -3.41 14.36 -2.80
C PRO A 49 -4.08 13.21 -2.06
N TYR A 50 -5.42 13.18 -2.03
CA TYR A 50 -6.18 12.12 -1.37
C TYR A 50 -5.94 10.76 -2.03
N PHE A 51 -6.01 10.72 -3.37
CA PHE A 51 -5.72 9.52 -4.14
C PHE A 51 -4.29 9.01 -3.89
N LEU A 52 -3.29 9.90 -3.97
CA LEU A 52 -1.88 9.55 -3.79
C LEU A 52 -1.63 8.96 -2.38
N LEU A 53 -2.23 9.55 -1.35
CA LEU A 53 -2.12 9.05 0.03
C LEU A 53 -2.83 7.71 0.20
N CYS A 54 -4.08 7.59 -0.25
CA CYS A 54 -4.83 6.33 -0.17
C CYS A 54 -4.10 5.20 -0.87
N ARG A 55 -3.56 5.46 -2.07
CA ARG A 55 -2.79 4.47 -2.83
C ARG A 55 -1.50 4.07 -2.12
N SER A 56 -0.80 5.04 -1.52
CA SER A 56 0.38 4.75 -0.68
C SER A 56 0.03 3.87 0.52
N ILE A 57 -1.05 4.19 1.24
CA ILE A 57 -1.54 3.44 2.40
C ILE A 57 -1.92 2.01 2.00
N GLU A 58 -2.74 1.87 0.96
CA GLU A 58 -3.20 0.57 0.43
C GLU A 58 -2.02 -0.35 0.11
N LEU A 59 -1.04 0.15 -0.66
CA LEU A 59 0.11 -0.62 -1.07
C LEU A 59 1.01 -0.99 0.10
N SER A 60 1.18 -0.08 1.07
CA SER A 60 1.92 -0.34 2.31
C SER A 60 1.28 -1.46 3.14
N ILE A 61 -0.05 -1.43 3.32
CA ILE A 61 -0.80 -2.46 4.04
C ILE A 61 -0.73 -3.80 3.29
N LYS A 62 -0.96 -3.78 1.97
CA LYS A 62 -0.90 -4.99 1.14
C LYS A 62 0.51 -5.61 1.12
N ALA A 63 1.57 -4.81 1.14
CA ALA A 63 2.93 -5.32 1.26
C ALA A 63 3.13 -6.19 2.51
N ARG A 64 2.46 -5.87 3.63
CA ARG A 64 2.49 -6.70 4.85
C ARG A 64 1.80 -8.04 4.64
N HIS A 65 0.62 -8.05 4.03
CA HIS A 65 -0.09 -9.29 3.70
C HIS A 65 0.72 -10.17 2.73
N LEU A 66 1.36 -9.56 1.74
CA LEU A 66 2.17 -10.27 0.73
C LEU A 66 3.36 -11.04 1.32
N LYS A 67 3.79 -10.74 2.56
CA LYS A 67 4.82 -11.53 3.25
C LYS A 67 4.36 -12.97 3.52
N GLN A 68 3.05 -13.23 3.54
CA GLN A 68 2.46 -14.53 3.91
C GLN A 68 1.55 -15.10 2.82
N VAL A 69 0.98 -14.25 1.96
CA VAL A 69 0.02 -14.67 0.92
C VAL A 69 0.41 -14.19 -0.46
N ARG A 70 -0.07 -14.88 -1.50
CA ARG A 70 0.17 -14.53 -2.91
C ARG A 70 -0.59 -13.27 -3.31
N GLN A 71 -0.08 -12.56 -4.32
CA GLN A 71 -0.70 -11.34 -4.84
C GLN A 71 -2.14 -11.49 -5.28
N LYS A 72 -2.49 -12.60 -5.94
CA LYS A 72 -3.87 -12.89 -6.33
C LYS A 72 -4.80 -12.91 -5.11
N THR A 73 -4.41 -13.61 -4.04
CA THR A 73 -5.17 -13.66 -2.78
C THR A 73 -5.33 -12.27 -2.16
N VAL A 74 -4.27 -11.46 -2.11
CA VAL A 74 -4.35 -10.08 -1.58
C VAL A 74 -5.29 -9.21 -2.41
N LYS A 75 -5.26 -9.34 -3.74
CA LYS A 75 -6.15 -8.60 -4.64
C LYS A 75 -7.60 -9.01 -4.42
N ASP A 76 -7.88 -10.31 -4.46
CA ASP A 76 -9.24 -10.86 -4.40
C ASP A 76 -9.85 -10.64 -3.00
N SER A 77 -9.05 -10.72 -1.93
CA SER A 77 -9.54 -10.52 -0.56
C SER A 77 -9.82 -9.06 -0.23
N TYR A 78 -8.97 -8.13 -0.66
CA TYR A 78 -8.99 -6.76 -0.14
C TYR A 78 -9.42 -5.69 -1.15
N GLY A 79 -9.23 -5.90 -2.47
CA GLY A 79 -9.57 -4.88 -3.47
C GLY A 79 -8.97 -3.52 -3.11
N HIS A 80 -9.71 -2.43 -3.28
CA HIS A 80 -9.31 -1.08 -2.83
C HIS A 80 -9.78 -0.75 -1.40
N ASN A 81 -10.28 -1.73 -0.65
CA ASN A 81 -10.84 -1.50 0.68
C ASN A 81 -9.74 -1.41 1.76
N LEU A 82 -9.41 -0.19 2.16
CA LEU A 82 -8.37 0.15 3.13
C LEU A 82 -8.69 -0.39 4.51
N MET A 83 -9.94 -0.23 4.97
CA MET A 83 -10.33 -0.65 6.31
C MET A 83 -10.30 -2.17 6.47
N LYS A 84 -10.81 -2.91 5.49
CA LYS A 84 -10.75 -4.37 5.44
C LYS A 84 -9.31 -4.86 5.38
N ALA A 85 -8.46 -4.24 4.56
CA ALA A 85 -7.04 -4.60 4.49
C ALA A 85 -6.32 -4.33 5.81
N TYR A 86 -6.60 -3.20 6.46
CA TYR A 86 -5.98 -2.80 7.71
C TYR A 86 -6.42 -3.69 8.89
N THR A 87 -7.72 -3.89 9.04
CA THR A 87 -8.30 -4.74 10.10
C THR A 87 -7.88 -6.21 9.96
N ALA A 88 -7.52 -6.67 8.77
CA ALA A 88 -6.97 -8.01 8.56
C ALA A 88 -5.49 -8.16 8.98
N LEU A 89 -4.77 -7.07 9.29
CA LEU A 89 -3.39 -7.16 9.77
C LEU A 89 -3.31 -7.88 11.11
N LYS A 90 -2.13 -8.42 11.44
CA LYS A 90 -1.85 -8.95 12.79
C LYS A 90 -1.95 -7.81 13.81
N PRO A 91 -2.38 -8.07 15.06
CA PRO A 91 -2.56 -7.02 16.07
C PRO A 91 -1.34 -6.11 16.23
N LYS A 92 -0.12 -6.67 16.22
CA LYS A 92 1.13 -5.91 16.32
C LYS A 92 1.39 -4.92 15.17
N ASP A 93 0.74 -5.13 14.02
CA ASP A 93 0.88 -4.28 12.83
C ASP A 93 -0.27 -3.25 12.72
N ARG A 94 -1.25 -3.30 13.62
CA ARG A 94 -2.37 -2.34 13.71
C ARG A 94 -1.99 -1.17 14.63
N ILE A 95 -1.17 -0.28 14.08
CA ILE A 95 -0.53 0.80 14.83
C ILE A 95 -1.28 2.15 14.87
N LEU A 96 -2.49 2.21 14.31
CA LEU A 96 -3.20 3.48 14.16
C LEU A 96 -3.97 3.79 15.44
N SER A 97 -3.96 5.05 15.83
CA SER A 97 -4.82 5.57 16.90
C SER A 97 -6.30 5.54 16.50
N GLU A 98 -7.21 5.73 17.46
CA GLU A 98 -8.65 5.79 17.16
C GLU A 98 -9.00 6.93 16.19
N THR A 99 -8.35 8.08 16.35
CA THR A 99 -8.52 9.23 15.44
C THR A 99 -8.06 8.90 14.02
N GLU A 100 -6.89 8.27 13.88
CA GLU A 100 -6.37 7.83 12.59
C GLU A 100 -7.26 6.76 11.95
N LEU A 101 -7.77 5.82 12.74
CA LEU A 101 -8.67 4.78 12.26
C LEU A 101 -9.99 5.38 11.74
N LYS A 102 -10.50 6.42 12.40
CA LYS A 102 -11.68 7.16 11.93
C LYS A 102 -11.42 7.82 10.58
N VAL A 103 -10.29 8.51 10.42
CA VAL A 103 -9.91 9.16 9.16
C VAL A 103 -9.65 8.12 8.05
N LEU A 104 -9.04 6.98 8.39
CA LEU A 104 -8.87 5.87 7.43
C LEU A 104 -10.22 5.35 6.93
N LYS A 105 -11.22 5.26 7.81
CA LYS A 105 -12.58 4.88 7.44
C LYS A 105 -13.25 5.89 6.53
N GLU A 106 -13.18 7.18 6.86
CA GLU A 106 -13.71 8.26 6.01
C GLU A 106 -13.06 8.26 4.62
N ALA A 107 -11.74 8.00 4.55
CA ALA A 107 -11.03 7.82 3.29
C ALA A 107 -11.50 6.57 2.53
N ASP A 108 -11.67 5.45 3.23
CA ASP A 108 -12.14 4.19 2.65
C ASP A 108 -13.51 4.35 2.03
N ASP A 109 -14.46 5.01 2.71
CA ASP A 109 -15.84 5.25 2.26
C ASP A 109 -15.93 5.90 0.87
N ILE A 110 -14.87 6.60 0.42
CA ILE A 110 -14.76 7.17 -0.93
C ILE A 110 -13.85 6.31 -1.82
N TYR A 111 -12.71 5.86 -1.28
CA TYR A 111 -11.64 5.24 -2.07
C TYR A 111 -11.96 3.83 -2.56
N HIS A 112 -12.68 3.02 -1.78
CA HIS A 112 -12.88 1.61 -2.10
C HIS A 112 -13.65 1.37 -3.42
N ASP A 113 -14.54 2.30 -3.75
CA ASP A 113 -15.30 2.33 -5.01
C ASP A 113 -14.63 3.19 -6.09
N LYS A 114 -13.33 3.49 -5.91
CA LYS A 114 -12.52 4.31 -6.83
C LYS A 114 -13.05 5.73 -7.00
N GLY A 115 -13.70 6.28 -5.98
CA GLY A 115 -14.33 7.60 -6.03
C GLY A 115 -13.37 8.77 -6.33
N PHE A 116 -12.06 8.59 -6.15
CA PHE A 116 -11.06 9.59 -6.56
C PHE A 116 -10.55 9.43 -8.00
N GLU A 117 -10.85 8.33 -8.70
CA GLU A 117 -10.45 8.11 -10.10
C GLU A 117 -11.41 8.78 -11.10
N TYR A 118 -12.65 9.05 -10.68
CA TYR A 118 -13.68 9.64 -11.50
C TYR A 118 -14.22 10.93 -10.88
N PHE A 119 -14.64 11.87 -11.72
CA PHE A 119 -15.39 13.04 -11.23
C PHE A 119 -16.78 12.59 -10.77
N VAL A 120 -17.06 12.74 -9.48
CA VAL A 120 -18.36 12.44 -8.85
C VAL A 120 -19.04 13.77 -8.51
N PRO A 121 -20.08 14.19 -9.27
CA PRO A 121 -20.75 15.49 -9.11
C PRO A 121 -21.26 15.74 -7.68
N GLU A 122 -21.68 14.69 -6.98
CA GLU A 122 -22.21 14.74 -5.61
C GLU A 122 -21.18 15.27 -4.60
N HIS A 123 -19.90 14.93 -4.78
CA HIS A 123 -18.83 15.46 -3.93
C HIS A 123 -18.63 16.96 -4.14
N ALA A 124 -18.67 17.41 -5.40
CA ALA A 124 -18.57 18.82 -5.74
C ALA A 124 -19.77 19.63 -5.21
N MET A 125 -20.99 19.11 -5.35
CA MET A 125 -22.21 19.75 -4.83
C MET A 125 -22.22 19.90 -3.31
N ARG A 126 -21.56 18.98 -2.59
CA ARG A 126 -21.39 19.06 -1.13
C ARG A 126 -20.17 19.89 -0.71
N GLY A 127 -19.48 20.53 -1.66
CA GLY A 127 -18.26 21.29 -1.41
C GLY A 127 -17.13 20.45 -0.82
N TYR A 128 -17.09 19.16 -1.16
CA TYR A 128 -16.09 18.19 -0.68
C TYR A 128 -16.03 18.02 0.84
N LYS A 129 -17.09 18.39 1.58
CA LYS A 129 -17.18 18.29 3.04
C LYS A 129 -17.01 16.87 3.61
N ASN A 130 -17.18 15.85 2.78
CA ASN A 130 -17.06 14.45 3.18
C ASN A 130 -15.64 13.90 3.00
N PHE A 131 -14.70 14.72 2.55
CA PHE A 131 -13.32 14.28 2.38
C PHE A 131 -12.63 14.20 3.75
N PRO A 132 -11.78 13.18 3.96
CA PRO A 132 -11.08 13.00 5.23
C PRO A 132 -10.12 14.17 5.50
N ASP A 133 -9.72 14.34 6.76
CA ASP A 133 -8.65 15.29 7.10
C ASP A 133 -7.35 14.89 6.38
N LEU A 134 -6.88 15.74 5.47
CA LEU A 134 -5.73 15.45 4.62
C LEU A 134 -4.41 15.38 5.43
N ILE A 135 -4.30 16.13 6.53
CA ILE A 135 -3.11 16.13 7.38
C ILE A 135 -3.03 14.81 8.15
N VAL A 136 -4.15 14.36 8.73
CA VAL A 136 -4.21 13.07 9.42
C VAL A 136 -4.00 11.92 8.43
N LEU A 137 -4.58 12.01 7.23
CA LEU A 137 -4.37 10.99 6.19
C LEU A 137 -2.90 10.90 5.76
N ASP A 138 -2.19 12.02 5.69
CA ASP A 138 -0.75 12.06 5.42
C ASP A 138 0.07 11.39 6.53
N GLN A 139 -0.29 11.64 7.80
CA GLN A 139 0.34 10.98 8.95
C GLN A 139 0.15 9.46 8.88
N ILE A 140 -1.06 8.99 8.57
CA ILE A 140 -1.35 7.56 8.38
C ILE A 140 -0.46 6.96 7.29
N ALA A 141 -0.34 7.64 6.15
CA ALA A 141 0.52 7.19 5.04
C ALA A 141 1.99 7.12 5.46
N ASN A 142 2.48 8.12 6.21
CA ASN A 142 3.84 8.12 6.73
C ASN A 142 4.09 6.97 7.71
N PHE A 143 3.17 6.71 8.64
CA PHE A 143 3.26 5.60 9.59
C PHE A 143 3.23 4.24 8.89
N CYS A 144 2.33 4.08 7.92
CA CYS A 144 2.25 2.84 7.16
C CYS A 144 3.56 2.57 6.39
N LYS A 145 4.25 3.63 5.92
CA LYS A 145 5.54 3.55 5.23
C LYS A 145 6.73 3.31 6.17
N SER A 146 6.74 3.89 7.38
CA SER A 146 7.93 3.96 8.25
C SER A 146 8.18 2.71 9.09
N LEU A 147 7.22 1.79 9.19
CA LEU A 147 7.36 0.53 9.91
C LEU A 147 8.23 -0.48 9.15
N GLU A 148 9.54 -0.18 9.08
CA GLU A 148 10.57 -1.06 8.55
C GLU A 148 11.87 -0.88 9.34
N THR A 149 11.97 -1.59 10.48
CA THR A 149 13.28 -2.05 10.91
C THR A 149 13.80 -3.10 9.93
N PRO A 150 15.09 -3.08 9.58
CA PRO A 150 15.72 -4.24 8.99
C PRO A 150 15.69 -5.36 10.05
N GLU A 151 15.03 -6.47 9.75
CA GLU A 151 15.47 -7.74 10.34
C GLU A 151 16.79 -8.06 9.64
N ASN A 152 17.89 -7.70 10.30
CA ASN A 152 19.21 -8.32 10.27
C ASN A 152 20.00 -7.78 11.47
#